data_AF-A0A0C2EF65-F1
#
_entry.id   AF-A0A0C2EF65-F1
#
_cell.length_a   1.000
_cell.length_b   1.000
_cell.length_c   1.000
_cell.angle_alpha   90.00
_cell.angle_beta   90.00
_cell.angle_gamma   90.00
#
_symmetry.space_group_name_H-M   'P 1'
#
loop_
_entity.id
_entity.type
_entity.pdbx_description
1 polymer ?
#
loop_
_entity_poly.entity_id
_entity_poly.type
_entity_poly.pdbx_seq_one_letter_code
_entity_poly.pdbx_strand_id
1 'polypeptide(L)'
;MPKAEVLMEDEKIKVKTEDDKTLEVVVSSKKADAIWVVLGEGIHNVKCKLMPTHNGLAYAGSIMGREIIYERSVKQVREDIARQQQEQAQFRRRP
;
A
#
# COMPACT_ATOMS: atom_id res chain seq x y z
N MET A 1 -19.07 -4.85 -22.93
CA MET A 1 -18.33 -5.67 -21.96
C MET A 1 -18.41 -4.95 -20.62
N PRO A 2 -19.17 -5.44 -19.62
CA PRO A 2 -19.24 -4.79 -18.33
C PRO A 2 -17.95 -5.12 -17.57
N LYS A 3 -17.02 -4.17 -17.48
CA LYS A 3 -15.94 -4.29 -16.51
C LYS A 3 -16.60 -3.95 -15.19
N ALA A 4 -16.95 -4.98 -14.43
CA ALA A 4 -17.50 -4.84 -13.09
C ALA A 4 -16.65 -3.80 -12.35
N GLU A 5 -17.24 -2.63 -12.12
CA GLU A 5 -16.70 -1.61 -11.26
C GLU A 5 -16.93 -2.13 -9.85
N VAL A 6 -16.13 -3.13 -9.49
CA VAL A 6 -15.98 -3.51 -8.10
C VAL A 6 -15.39 -2.25 -7.49
N LEU A 7 -16.22 -1.50 -6.76
CA LEU A 7 -15.79 -0.54 -5.76
C LEU A 7 -15.01 -1.33 -4.70
N MET A 8 -13.86 -1.89 -5.08
CA MET A 8 -12.81 -2.26 -4.15
C MET A 8 -12.35 -0.90 -3.64
N GLU A 9 -12.62 -0.61 -2.38
CA GLU A 9 -12.00 0.51 -1.71
C GLU A 9 -10.48 0.34 -1.87
N ASP A 10 -9.92 1.06 -2.85
CA ASP A 10 -8.50 1.07 -3.11
C ASP A 10 -7.82 1.50 -1.82
N GLU A 11 -7.09 0.60 -1.15
CA GLU A 11 -6.45 0.94 0.11
C GLU A 11 -5.44 2.05 -0.16
N LYS A 12 -5.68 3.24 0.40
CA LYS A 12 -4.78 4.38 0.24
C LYS A 12 -3.90 4.55 1.47
N ILE A 13 -2.61 4.74 1.25
CA ILE A 13 -1.65 5.05 2.31
C ILE A 13 -0.96 6.38 2.06
N LYS A 14 -0.59 7.03 3.16
CA LYS A 14 0.17 8.28 3.14
C LYS A 14 1.65 7.97 3.26
N VAL A 15 2.43 8.40 2.28
CA VAL A 15 3.90 8.29 2.26
C VAL A 15 4.50 9.69 2.34
N LYS A 16 5.65 9.82 3.01
CA LYS A 16 6.45 11.03 2.99
C LYS A 16 7.45 10.98 1.85
N THR A 17 7.64 12.09 1.16
CA THR A 17 8.73 12.26 0.19
C THR A 17 9.96 12.84 0.87
N GLU A 18 11.10 12.85 0.18
CA GLU A 18 12.34 13.53 0.61
C GLU A 18 12.12 15.00 1.07
N ASP A 19 11.24 15.76 0.42
CA ASP A 19 10.89 17.14 0.81
C ASP A 19 9.94 17.26 2.04
N ASP A 20 9.77 16.19 2.83
CA ASP A 20 8.80 16.07 3.94
C ASP A 20 7.32 16.25 3.51
N LYS A 21 7.04 16.30 2.21
CA LYS A 21 5.68 16.36 1.69
C LYS A 21 4.99 15.01 1.84
N THR A 22 3.73 15.03 2.25
CA THR A 22 2.90 13.83 2.33
C THR A 22 2.16 13.62 1.01
N LEU A 23 2.21 12.39 0.52
CA LEU A 23 1.61 11.97 -0.74
C LEU A 23 0.71 10.75 -0.48
N GLU A 24 -0.46 10.75 -1.10
CA GLU A 24 -1.38 9.62 -1.02
C GLU A 24 -1.16 8.69 -2.21
N VAL A 25 -0.95 7.41 -1.94
CA VAL A 25 -0.73 6.37 -2.95
C VAL A 25 -1.66 5.20 -2.71
N VAL A 26 -2.06 4.53 -3.80
CA VAL A 26 -2.93 3.35 -3.74
C VAL A 26 -2.07 2.11 -3.52
N VAL A 27 -2.46 1.24 -2.59
CA VAL A 27 -1.80 -0.03 -2.34
C VAL A 27 -2.36 -1.08 -3.29
N SER A 28 -1.51 -1.61 -4.16
CA SER A 28 -1.88 -2.72 -5.06
C SER A 28 -1.60 -4.09 -4.44
N SER A 29 -0.61 -4.21 -3.55
CA SER A 29 -0.35 -5.44 -2.81
C SER A 29 0.39 -5.16 -1.53
N LYS A 30 -0.08 -5.72 -0.41
CA LYS A 30 0.49 -5.47 0.91
C LYS A 30 1.05 -6.75 1.50
N LYS A 31 2.35 -6.79 1.73
CA LYS A 31 3.04 -7.88 2.43
C LYS A 31 4.06 -7.31 3.40
N ALA A 32 4.38 -8.08 4.44
CA ALA A 32 5.39 -7.67 5.40
C ALA A 32 6.77 -7.45 4.77
N ASP A 33 7.11 -8.25 3.76
CA ASP A 33 8.42 -8.19 3.09
C ASP A 33 8.49 -7.09 2.01
N ALA A 34 7.35 -6.68 1.46
CA ALA A 34 7.26 -5.62 0.46
C ALA A 34 5.82 -5.13 0.30
N ILE A 35 5.66 -3.82 0.12
CA ILE A 35 4.37 -3.20 -0.19
C ILE A 35 4.46 -2.64 -1.61
N TRP A 36 3.55 -3.04 -2.47
CA TRP A 36 3.41 -2.51 -3.82
C TRP A 36 2.37 -1.40 -3.81
N VAL A 37 2.80 -0.22 -4.24
CA VAL A 37 1.96 0.97 -4.35
C VAL A 37 1.87 1.43 -5.80
N VAL A 38 0.84 2.20 -6.09
CA VAL A 38 0.54 2.79 -7.39
C VAL A 38 0.26 4.27 -7.17
N LEU A 39 0.95 5.10 -7.93
CA LEU A 39 0.72 6.54 -7.96
C LEU A 39 0.15 6.93 -9.33
N GLY A 40 -0.90 7.76 -9.31
CA GLY A 40 -1.60 8.23 -10.51
C GLY A 40 -2.81 7.39 -10.89
N GLU A 41 -3.65 7.96 -11.75
CA GLU A 41 -4.90 7.37 -12.23
C GLU A 41 -4.80 7.03 -13.73
N GLY A 42 -5.45 5.95 -14.16
CA GLY A 42 -5.51 5.58 -15.58
C GLY A 42 -4.20 5.00 -16.15
N ILE A 43 -3.84 5.45 -17.36
CA ILE A 43 -2.73 4.89 -18.16
C ILE A 43 -1.35 5.38 -17.66
N HIS A 44 -1.31 6.51 -16.96
CA HIS A 44 -0.09 7.09 -16.39
C HIS A 44 0.11 6.66 -14.94
N ASN A 45 -0.11 5.39 -14.65
CA ASN A 45 0.08 4.86 -13.31
C ASN A 45 1.51 4.33 -13.11
N VAL A 46 2.16 4.76 -12.04
CA VAL A 46 3.52 4.32 -11.69
C VAL A 46 3.44 3.34 -10.54
N LYS A 47 3.88 2.09 -10.76
CA LYS A 47 4.02 1.09 -9.70
C LYS A 47 5.37 1.24 -9.02
N CYS A 48 5.36 1.18 -7.69
CA CYS A 48 6.57 1.22 -6.88
C CYS A 48 6.52 0.13 -5.82
N LYS A 49 7.69 -0.46 -5.56
CA LYS A 49 7.90 -1.42 -4.50
C LYS A 49 8.54 -0.70 -3.31
N LEU A 50 7.84 -0.70 -2.19
CA LEU A 50 8.36 -0.28 -0.91
C LEU A 50 8.95 -1.49 -0.19
N MET A 51 10.20 -1.39 0.24
CA MET A 51 10.89 -2.41 1.01
C MET A 51 11.07 -1.95 2.45
N PRO A 52 10.97 -2.86 3.43
CA PRO A 52 11.20 -2.51 4.82
C PRO A 52 12.62 -1.97 5.00
N THR A 53 12.77 -0.92 5.79
CA THR A 53 14.08 -0.39 6.16
C THR A 53 14.83 -1.41 7.02
N HIS A 54 16.16 -1.29 7.10
CA HIS A 54 16.99 -2.22 7.88
C HIS A 54 16.55 -2.34 9.35
N ASN A 55 16.03 -1.26 9.94
CA ASN A 55 15.52 -1.25 11.31
C ASN A 55 14.05 -1.72 11.44
N GLY A 56 13.37 -2.01 10.33
CA GLY A 56 11.99 -2.52 10.30
C GLY A 56 10.92 -1.54 10.80
N LEU A 57 11.26 -0.25 10.96
CA LEU A 57 10.36 0.79 11.48
C LEU A 57 9.57 1.52 10.39
N ALA A 58 10.00 1.40 9.13
CA ALA A 58 9.39 2.06 7.97
C ALA A 58 9.57 1.20 6.72
N TYR A 59 8.92 1.59 5.63
CA TYR A 59 9.18 1.06 4.30
C TYR A 59 9.62 2.19 3.37
N ALA A 60 10.68 1.98 2.59
CA ALA A 60 11.20 2.96 1.65
C ALA A 60 11.15 2.44 0.22
N GLY A 61 10.99 3.33 -0.74
CA GLY A 61 11.07 3.02 -2.17
C GLY A 61 11.27 4.29 -2.99
N SER A 62 11.33 4.15 -4.31
CA SER A 62 11.54 5.29 -5.21
C SER A 62 10.42 5.40 -6.24
N ILE A 63 9.85 6.60 -6.37
CA ILE A 63 8.88 6.94 -7.42
C ILE A 63 9.47 8.07 -8.25
N MET A 64 9.60 7.86 -9.56
CA MET A 64 10.12 8.86 -10.49
C MET A 64 11.46 9.48 -10.05
N GLY A 65 12.34 8.67 -9.44
CA GLY A 65 13.65 9.13 -8.95
C GLY A 65 13.62 9.89 -7.61
N ARG A 66 12.47 9.96 -6.93
CA ARG A 66 12.34 10.54 -5.59
C ARG A 66 12.11 9.44 -4.57
N GLU A 67 12.81 9.51 -3.43
CA GLU A 67 12.57 8.60 -2.33
C GLU A 67 11.21 8.90 -1.67
N ILE A 68 10.48 7.83 -1.36
CA ILE A 68 9.27 7.87 -0.56
C ILE A 68 9.36 6.88 0.61
N ILE A 69 8.85 7.31 1.75
CA ILE A 69 8.92 6.60 3.02
C ILE A 69 7.51 6.45 3.57
N TYR A 70 7.11 5.21 3.81
CA TYR A 70 5.93 4.86 4.58
C TYR A 70 6.34 4.62 6.03
N GLU A 71 5.98 5.54 6.92
CA GLU A 71 6.29 5.50 8.36
C GLU A 71 5.40 4.49 9.12
N ARG A 72 5.45 3.22 8.71
CA ARG A 72 4.87 2.10 9.46
C ARG A 72 5.87 0.98 9.65
N SER A 73 5.89 0.45 10.87
CA SER A 73 6.76 -0.66 11.21
C SER A 73 6.23 -1.96 10.62
N VAL A 74 7.14 -2.89 10.32
CA VAL A 74 6.80 -4.23 9.78
C VAL A 74 5.80 -4.96 10.68
N LYS A 75 5.94 -4.81 12.01
CA LYS A 75 5.02 -5.38 12.99
C LYS A 75 3.59 -4.86 12.81
N GLN A 76 3.42 -3.54 12.71
CA GLN A 76 2.11 -2.92 12.50
C GLN A 76 1.49 -3.33 11.17
N VAL A 77 2.30 -3.40 10.10
CA VAL A 77 1.82 -3.86 8.79
C VAL A 77 1.36 -5.32 8.84
N ARG A 78 2.08 -6.20 9.55
CA ARG A 78 1.66 -7.59 9.76
C ARG A 78 0.33 -7.70 10.50
N GLU A 79 0.17 -6.93 11.58
CA GLU A 79 -1.09 -6.88 12.34
C GLU A 79 -2.23 -6.37 11.47
N ASP A 80 -1.97 -5.38 10.62
CA ASP A 80 -2.96 -4.82 9.72
C ASP A 80 -3.39 -5.80 8.63
N ILE A 81 -2.44 -6.51 8.02
CA ILE A 81 -2.72 -7.59 7.07
C ILE A 81 -3.55 -8.69 7.73
N ALA A 82 -3.21 -9.08 8.96
CA ALA A 82 -3.94 -10.12 9.69
C ALA A 82 -5.40 -9.70 9.95
N ARG A 83 -5.63 -8.44 10.33
CA ARG A 83 -6.98 -7.89 10.52
C ARG A 83 -7.77 -7.85 9.22
N GLN A 84 -7.18 -7.36 8.12
CA GLN A 84 -7.83 -7.34 6.81
C GLN A 84 -8.21 -8.75 6.32
N GLN A 85 -7.34 -9.73 6.50
CA GLN A 85 -7.64 -11.12 6.14
C GLN A 85 -8.80 -11.69 6.95
N GLN A 86 -8.87 -11.40 8.25
CA GLN A 86 -9.97 -11.83 9.10
C GLN A 86 -11.30 -11.20 8.66
N GLU A 87 -11.31 -9.91 8.33
CA GLU A 87 -12.50 -9.20 7.86
C GLU A 87 -13.00 -9.74 6.51
N GLN A 88 -12.08 -9.96 5.56
CA GLN A 88 -12.42 -10.59 4.27
C GLN A 88 -12.96 -12.01 4.44
N ALA A 89 -12.41 -12.79 5.39
CA ALA A 89 -12.88 -14.13 5.69
C ALA A 89 -14.29 -14.13 6.33
N GLN A 90 -14.60 -13.14 7.18
CA GLN A 90 -15.94 -12.98 7.75
C GLN A 90 -16.97 -12.55 6.71
N PHE A 91 -16.61 -11.67 5.77
CA PHE A 91 -17.51 -11.26 4.69
C PHE A 91 -17.91 -12.41 3.77
N ARG A 92 -16.98 -13.33 3.46
CA ARG A 92 -17.28 -14.54 2.67
C ARG A 92 -18.14 -15.58 3.40
N ARG A 93 -18.40 -15.41 4.70
CA ARG A 93 -19.20 -16.34 5.52
C ARG A 93 -20.62 -15.85 5.81
N ARG A 94 -21.02 -14.69 5.29
CA ARG A 94 -22.43 -14.27 5.36
C ARG A 94 -23.21 -14.94 4.21
N PRO A 95 -24.22 -15.79 4.50
CA PRO A 95 -25.09 -16.39 3.49
C PRO A 95 -26.03 -15.36 2.86
#